data_AF-A0A2M7XBZ7-F1
#
_entry.id   AF-A0A2M7XBZ7-F1
#
_cell.length_a   1.000
_cell.length_b   1.000
_cell.length_c   1.000
_cell.angle_alpha   90.00
_cell.angle_beta   90.00
_cell.angle_gamma   90.00
#
_symmetry.space_group_name_H-M   'P 1'
#
loop_
_entity.id
_entity.type
_entity.pdbx_description
1 polymer ?
#
loop_
_entity_poly.entity_id
_entity_poly.type
_entity_poly.pdbx_seq_one_letter_code
_entity_poly.pdbx_strand_id
1 'polypeptide(L)'
;MSHLKEIYNLEFPHYITKLNLDGYLFKRRDDYKQQLLKLQHFVDVSGSEFHILPNTGEHAVTATVEYIEDKPAILEWGHDGSTRLDDILLLLDLFTGRSVFYKNWGDDEDPPIIRDSRLSQWGSQLLLSTRRETAYVNIDSTQMIDEATFRKMKFPEQADYRSCDIGFEKSLNNILALIASPSWQTEHKQGYFLHLYKNATKRSIIEYSFLSHWTIWEHLYAIHNDHLNERTLQTTDATDKVVFIIEKYFSIPISSAARSEIIRIKKARHTLSHFGRIPTNVDISEMKLFIRLAEQIIANILGLRPSNAFNFRSTYSVF
;
A
#
# COMPACT_ATOMS: atom_id res chain seq x y z
N MET A 1 -17.66 6.31 26.06
CA MET A 1 -17.88 4.87 25.78
C MET A 1 -16.94 4.50 24.64
N SER A 2 -16.23 3.37 24.71
CA SER A 2 -15.41 2.94 23.58
C SER A 2 -16.30 2.38 22.47
N HIS A 3 -16.06 2.80 21.24
CA HIS A 3 -16.67 2.21 20.05
C HIS A 3 -15.92 0.94 19.67
N LEU A 4 -16.66 -0.05 19.15
CA LEU A 4 -16.11 -1.32 18.66
C LEU A 4 -16.65 -1.57 17.24
N LYS A 5 -15.77 -1.82 16.27
CA LYS A 5 -16.15 -2.18 14.90
C LYS A 5 -15.43 -3.46 14.46
N GLU A 6 -16.10 -4.26 13.64
CA GLU A 6 -15.53 -5.43 12.99
C GLU A 6 -14.79 -5.03 11.71
N ILE A 7 -13.56 -5.55 11.56
CA ILE A 7 -12.69 -5.25 10.41
C ILE A 7 -12.46 -6.54 9.61
N TYR A 8 -12.71 -6.44 8.31
CA TYR A 8 -12.59 -7.51 7.35
C TYR A 8 -11.21 -7.52 6.69
N ASN A 9 -10.68 -8.72 6.46
CA ASN A 9 -9.49 -9.02 5.66
C ASN A 9 -8.18 -8.35 6.09
N LEU A 10 -8.11 -7.79 7.30
CA LEU A 10 -6.85 -7.28 7.85
C LEU A 10 -5.90 -8.44 8.13
N GLU A 11 -4.76 -8.47 7.46
CA GLU A 11 -3.66 -9.38 7.74
C GLU A 11 -2.63 -8.66 8.62
N PHE A 12 -2.45 -9.14 9.84
CA PHE A 12 -1.46 -8.61 10.77
C PHE A 12 -0.05 -9.10 10.42
N PRO A 13 1.01 -8.30 10.69
CA PRO A 13 2.37 -8.81 10.68
C PRO A 13 2.52 -10.03 11.59
N HIS A 14 3.48 -10.90 11.28
CA HIS A 14 3.69 -12.15 12.01
C HIS A 14 3.85 -11.91 13.51
N TYR A 15 3.09 -12.69 14.28
CA TYR A 15 3.02 -12.69 15.73
C TYR A 15 2.56 -11.37 16.39
N ILE A 16 2.18 -10.35 15.61
CA ILE A 16 1.60 -9.10 16.13
C ILE A 16 0.09 -9.28 16.33
N THR A 17 -0.35 -9.32 17.59
CA THR A 17 -1.76 -9.54 17.94
C THR A 17 -2.60 -8.27 17.99
N LYS A 18 -1.95 -7.09 18.08
CA LYS A 18 -2.59 -5.79 18.19
C LYS A 18 -1.79 -4.73 17.44
N LEU A 19 -2.48 -3.75 16.87
CA LEU A 19 -1.90 -2.55 16.26
C LEU A 19 -2.60 -1.31 16.81
N ASN A 20 -1.84 -0.31 17.25
CA ASN A 20 -2.38 0.99 17.65
C ASN A 20 -2.05 2.04 16.59
N LEU A 21 -3.06 2.48 15.84
CA LEU A 21 -2.92 3.43 14.74
C LEU A 21 -3.72 4.69 15.06
N ASP A 22 -3.03 5.78 15.37
CA ASP A 22 -3.61 7.08 15.72
C ASP A 22 -4.73 7.01 16.80
N GLY A 23 -4.55 6.12 17.79
CA GLY A 23 -5.50 5.92 18.89
C GLY A 23 -6.61 4.89 18.59
N TYR A 24 -6.62 4.29 17.40
CA TYR A 24 -7.47 3.17 17.04
C TYR A 24 -6.72 1.87 17.31
N LEU A 25 -7.23 1.07 18.25
CA LEU A 25 -6.62 -0.19 18.67
C LEU A 25 -7.24 -1.37 17.91
N PHE A 26 -6.55 -1.83 16.88
CA PHE A 26 -6.89 -3.04 16.14
C PHE A 26 -6.41 -4.26 16.91
N LYS A 27 -7.28 -5.25 17.09
CA LYS A 27 -6.97 -6.53 17.75
C LYS A 27 -7.36 -7.68 16.83
N ARG A 28 -6.49 -8.69 16.72
CA ARG A 28 -6.86 -9.97 16.13
C ARG A 28 -8.08 -10.55 16.84
N ARG A 29 -8.94 -11.26 16.10
CA ARG A 29 -9.93 -12.14 16.73
C ARG A 29 -9.24 -13.32 17.42
N ASP A 30 -9.90 -13.90 18.42
CA ASP A 30 -9.39 -15.11 19.09
C ASP A 30 -9.27 -16.29 18.11
N ASP A 31 -10.13 -16.35 17.09
CA ASP A 31 -10.12 -17.33 16.00
C ASP A 31 -9.40 -16.83 14.74
N TYR A 32 -8.42 -15.92 14.88
CA TYR A 32 -7.73 -15.27 13.77
C TYR A 32 -7.20 -16.25 12.73
N LYS A 33 -6.56 -17.35 13.13
CA LYS A 33 -6.01 -18.35 12.19
C LYS A 33 -7.11 -18.94 11.31
N GLN A 34 -8.25 -19.28 11.88
CA GLN A 34 -9.39 -19.84 11.18
C GLN A 34 -9.98 -18.81 10.21
N GLN A 35 -10.12 -17.55 10.63
CA GLN A 35 -10.63 -16.48 9.76
C GLN A 35 -9.64 -16.14 8.64
N LEU A 36 -8.34 -16.14 8.93
CA LEU A 36 -7.29 -15.93 7.93
C LEU A 36 -7.30 -17.03 6.86
N LEU A 37 -7.53 -18.29 7.25
CA LEU A 37 -7.66 -19.42 6.31
C LEU A 37 -8.90 -19.33 5.41
N LYS A 38 -9.95 -18.63 5.82
CA LYS A 38 -11.14 -18.38 4.99
C LYS A 38 -10.92 -17.31 3.93
N LEU A 39 -9.96 -16.41 4.13
CA LEU A 39 -9.67 -15.37 3.14
C LEU A 39 -9.29 -16.00 1.80
N GLN A 40 -9.57 -15.30 0.71
CA GLN A 40 -9.02 -15.67 -0.58
C GLN A 40 -7.49 -15.53 -0.57
N HIS A 41 -6.78 -16.57 -1.01
CA HIS A 41 -5.34 -16.55 -1.21
C HIS A 41 -5.02 -17.09 -2.60
N PHE A 42 -4.59 -16.24 -3.53
CA PHE A 42 -4.21 -16.69 -4.87
C PHE A 42 -2.74 -17.06 -5.00
N VAL A 43 -1.95 -16.77 -3.97
CA VAL A 43 -0.55 -17.11 -3.85
C VAL A 43 -0.35 -17.95 -2.59
N ASP A 44 0.69 -18.76 -2.59
CA ASP A 44 1.15 -19.43 -1.37
C ASP A 44 1.62 -18.37 -0.37
N VAL A 45 1.04 -18.39 0.84
CA VAL A 45 1.46 -17.54 1.94
C VAL A 45 2.21 -18.42 2.93
N SER A 46 3.51 -18.53 2.72
CA SER A 46 4.43 -19.23 3.59
C SER A 46 5.14 -18.23 4.50
N GLY A 47 4.61 -18.03 5.71
CA GLY A 47 5.17 -17.14 6.72
C GLY A 47 5.80 -17.88 7.89
N SER A 48 6.48 -17.14 8.77
CA SER A 48 7.04 -17.71 10.00
C SER A 48 5.96 -18.12 11.01
N GLU A 49 4.74 -17.59 10.91
CA GLU A 49 3.62 -17.90 11.82
C GLU A 49 2.62 -18.90 11.21
N PHE A 50 2.23 -18.69 9.95
CA PHE A 50 1.24 -19.52 9.26
C PHE A 50 1.74 -19.91 7.87
N HIS A 51 1.30 -21.09 7.42
CA HIS A 51 1.46 -21.54 6.04
C HIS A 51 0.05 -21.79 5.48
N ILE A 52 -0.29 -21.06 4.41
CA ILE A 52 -1.62 -21.08 3.79
C ILE A 52 -1.48 -21.36 2.30
N LEU A 53 -2.09 -22.46 1.87
CA LEU A 53 -2.13 -22.84 0.47
C LEU A 53 -3.16 -21.98 -0.30
N PRO A 54 -2.94 -21.79 -1.62
CA PRO A 54 -3.88 -21.06 -2.45
C PRO A 54 -5.31 -21.61 -2.38
N ASN A 55 -6.29 -20.72 -2.27
CA ASN A 55 -7.72 -21.03 -2.23
C ASN A 55 -8.58 -19.84 -2.69
N THR A 56 -9.83 -20.12 -3.07
CA THR A 56 -10.75 -19.10 -3.58
C THR A 56 -11.34 -18.19 -2.51
N GLY A 57 -11.46 -18.68 -1.27
CA GLY A 57 -11.87 -17.97 -0.06
C GLY A 57 -13.09 -17.04 -0.13
N GLU A 58 -13.27 -16.26 0.94
CA GLU A 58 -14.32 -15.26 1.12
C GLU A 58 -13.84 -14.05 1.92
N HIS A 59 -14.72 -13.07 2.16
CA HIS A 59 -14.45 -12.03 3.16
C HIS A 59 -14.63 -12.57 4.56
N ALA A 60 -13.65 -12.34 5.43
CA ALA A 60 -13.72 -12.75 6.83
C ALA A 60 -13.38 -11.60 7.76
N VAL A 61 -14.10 -11.50 8.87
CA VAL A 61 -13.70 -10.60 9.97
C VAL A 61 -12.46 -11.18 10.60
N THR A 62 -11.33 -10.49 10.46
CA THR A 62 -10.05 -10.94 11.03
C THR A 62 -9.62 -10.08 12.22
N ALA A 63 -10.21 -8.90 12.38
CA ALA A 63 -9.90 -8.01 13.47
C ALA A 63 -11.13 -7.30 14.03
N THR A 64 -10.98 -6.75 15.21
CA THR A 64 -11.85 -5.72 15.75
C THR A 64 -11.03 -4.44 15.96
N VAL A 65 -11.67 -3.29 15.91
CA VAL A 65 -11.04 -2.01 16.25
C VAL A 65 -11.80 -1.33 17.39
N GLU A 66 -11.06 -0.91 18.41
CA GLU A 66 -11.55 -0.17 19.57
C GLU A 66 -11.01 1.26 19.55
N TYR A 67 -11.87 2.25 19.80
CA TYR A 67 -11.48 3.66 19.87
C TYR A 67 -12.43 4.47 20.75
N ILE A 68 -11.96 5.61 21.27
CA ILE A 68 -12.72 6.43 22.23
C ILE A 68 -13.57 7.49 21.52
N GLU A 69 -13.00 8.13 20.50
CA GLU A 69 -13.63 9.24 19.77
C GLU A 69 -13.31 9.09 18.30
N ASP A 70 -14.31 9.35 17.46
CA ASP A 70 -14.11 9.36 16.01
C ASP A 70 -13.52 10.70 15.58
N LYS A 71 -12.34 10.65 14.96
CA LYS A 71 -11.67 11.83 14.43
C LYS A 71 -12.14 12.06 12.98
N PRO A 72 -12.16 13.31 12.50
CA PRO A 72 -12.41 13.58 11.09
C PRO A 72 -11.30 12.96 10.22
N ALA A 73 -11.68 12.54 9.01
CA ALA A 73 -10.72 12.13 7.98
C ALA A 73 -9.74 13.27 7.66
N ILE A 74 -8.52 12.88 7.32
CA ILE A 74 -7.43 13.72 6.82
C ILE A 74 -7.55 13.88 5.31
N LEU A 75 -7.94 12.81 4.63
CA LEU A 75 -8.00 12.75 3.18
C LEU A 75 -9.38 13.19 2.68
N GLU A 76 -9.41 13.70 1.46
CA GLU A 76 -10.66 14.12 0.81
C GLU A 76 -11.32 12.93 0.12
N TRP A 77 -12.23 12.27 0.83
CA TRP A 77 -12.98 11.09 0.36
C TRP A 77 -14.11 11.41 -0.63
N GLY A 78 -14.45 12.69 -0.82
CA GLY A 78 -15.51 13.14 -1.72
C GLY A 78 -16.94 12.80 -1.27
N HIS A 79 -17.11 12.25 -0.06
CA HIS A 79 -18.40 12.04 0.58
C HIS A 79 -18.38 12.49 2.05
N ASP A 80 -19.54 12.96 2.51
CA ASP A 80 -19.74 13.38 3.89
C ASP A 80 -19.63 12.18 4.85
N GLY A 81 -19.21 12.44 6.09
CA GLY A 81 -19.14 11.43 7.15
C GLY A 81 -17.88 10.56 7.16
N SER A 82 -16.89 10.87 6.33
CA SER A 82 -15.59 10.19 6.35
C SER A 82 -14.83 10.48 7.64
N THR A 83 -14.22 9.44 8.18
CA THR A 83 -13.55 9.42 9.49
C THR A 83 -12.08 9.06 9.34
N ARG A 84 -11.31 9.29 10.42
CA ARG A 84 -9.92 8.85 10.51
C ARG A 84 -9.76 7.34 10.33
N LEU A 85 -10.78 6.56 10.72
CA LEU A 85 -10.77 5.12 10.48
C LEU A 85 -10.71 4.81 8.98
N ASP A 86 -11.39 5.59 8.13
CA ASP A 86 -11.36 5.39 6.68
C ASP A 86 -9.93 5.59 6.14
N ASP A 87 -9.22 6.63 6.59
CA ASP A 87 -7.80 6.87 6.23
C ASP A 87 -6.90 5.70 6.67
N ILE A 88 -7.09 5.21 7.89
CA ILE A 88 -6.32 4.08 8.41
C ILE A 88 -6.57 2.83 7.57
N LEU A 89 -7.81 2.55 7.19
CA LEU A 89 -8.17 1.40 6.37
C LEU A 89 -7.63 1.52 4.95
N LEU A 90 -7.58 2.73 4.38
CA LEU A 90 -6.88 2.97 3.11
C LEU A 90 -5.41 2.57 3.22
N LEU A 91 -4.71 3.02 4.25
CA LEU A 91 -3.29 2.68 4.44
C LEU A 91 -3.11 1.18 4.67
N LEU A 92 -3.97 0.55 5.48
CA LEU A 92 -3.91 -0.90 5.69
C LEU A 92 -4.14 -1.67 4.38
N ASP A 93 -5.07 -1.25 3.53
CA ASP A 93 -5.30 -1.85 2.20
C ASP A 93 -4.05 -1.73 1.31
N LEU A 94 -3.51 -0.51 1.21
CA LEU A 94 -2.34 -0.21 0.39
C LEU A 94 -1.08 -0.99 0.79
N PHE A 95 -0.91 -1.28 2.08
CA PHE A 95 0.28 -1.98 2.58
C PHE A 95 0.09 -3.50 2.61
N THR A 96 -1.08 -3.99 3.01
CA THR A 96 -1.30 -5.44 3.08
C THR A 96 -1.63 -6.05 1.72
N GLY A 97 -2.00 -5.24 0.73
CA GLY A 97 -2.52 -5.71 -0.56
C GLY A 97 -3.90 -6.37 -0.43
N ARG A 98 -4.56 -6.23 0.72
CA ARG A 98 -5.88 -6.78 1.03
C ARG A 98 -6.93 -5.69 0.92
N SER A 99 -8.14 -6.04 0.53
CA SER A 99 -9.26 -5.09 0.65
C SER A 99 -9.72 -5.02 2.11
N VAL A 100 -9.07 -4.16 2.91
CA VAL A 100 -9.39 -3.96 4.33
C VAL A 100 -10.52 -2.95 4.48
N PHE A 101 -11.57 -3.30 5.21
CA PHE A 101 -12.75 -2.45 5.40
C PHE A 101 -13.53 -2.83 6.67
N TYR A 102 -14.49 -1.99 7.06
CA TYR A 102 -15.56 -2.34 7.99
C TYR A 102 -16.89 -2.28 7.24
N LYS A 103 -17.86 -3.10 7.65
CA LYS A 103 -19.21 -3.05 7.07
C LYS A 103 -19.92 -1.82 7.62
N ASN A 104 -20.25 -0.87 6.74
CA ASN A 104 -21.05 0.32 7.05
C ASN A 104 -22.29 0.47 6.14
N TRP A 105 -22.55 -0.54 5.31
CA TRP A 105 -23.71 -0.63 4.44
C TRP A 105 -24.79 -1.57 4.98
N GLY A 106 -26.02 -1.44 4.46
CA GLY A 106 -27.14 -2.29 4.81
C GLY A 106 -26.94 -3.76 4.40
N ASP A 107 -27.71 -4.68 4.98
CA ASP A 107 -27.60 -6.11 4.64
C ASP A 107 -27.97 -6.44 3.18
N ASP A 108 -28.71 -5.54 2.52
CA ASP A 108 -29.15 -5.67 1.13
C ASP A 108 -28.15 -5.11 0.09
N GLU A 109 -27.05 -4.50 0.53
CA GLU A 109 -26.01 -3.99 -0.36
C GLU A 109 -24.94 -5.04 -0.66
N ASP A 110 -24.52 -5.13 -1.93
CA ASP A 110 -23.51 -6.07 -2.37
C ASP A 110 -22.20 -5.87 -1.58
N PRO A 111 -21.62 -6.94 -1.01
CA PRO A 111 -20.32 -6.82 -0.37
C PRO A 111 -19.25 -6.41 -1.39
N PRO A 112 -18.14 -5.78 -0.95
CA PRO A 112 -16.99 -5.53 -1.79
C PRO A 112 -16.57 -6.79 -2.54
N ILE A 113 -16.03 -6.61 -3.74
CA ILE A 113 -15.55 -7.75 -4.52
C ILE A 113 -14.29 -8.31 -3.83
N ILE A 114 -14.34 -9.59 -3.46
CA ILE A 114 -13.20 -10.34 -2.91
C ILE A 114 -12.06 -10.34 -3.94
N ARG A 115 -10.88 -9.85 -3.53
CA ARG A 115 -9.68 -9.83 -4.38
C ARG A 115 -8.41 -9.99 -3.56
N ASP A 116 -7.55 -10.91 -4.00
CA ASP A 116 -6.15 -10.98 -3.61
C ASP A 116 -5.26 -10.33 -4.68
N SER A 117 -4.87 -9.06 -4.45
CA SER A 117 -4.07 -8.28 -5.40
C SER A 117 -2.64 -8.79 -5.56
N ARG A 118 -2.17 -9.67 -4.66
CA ARG A 118 -0.80 -10.22 -4.64
C ARG A 118 -0.49 -11.14 -5.83
N LEU A 119 -1.52 -11.70 -6.47
CA LEU A 119 -1.35 -12.48 -7.71
C LEU A 119 -0.80 -11.61 -8.86
N SER A 120 -1.13 -10.32 -8.85
CA SER A 120 -0.82 -9.40 -9.94
C SER A 120 0.42 -8.59 -9.56
N GLN A 121 1.60 -9.20 -9.68
CA GLN A 121 2.91 -8.67 -9.27
C GLN A 121 3.42 -7.46 -10.10
N TRP A 122 2.52 -6.64 -10.64
CA TRP A 122 2.88 -5.45 -11.41
C TRP A 122 3.25 -4.27 -10.50
N GLY A 123 2.72 -4.21 -9.26
CA GLY A 123 2.88 -3.16 -8.25
C GLY A 123 2.57 -3.66 -6.82
N SER A 124 2.23 -2.76 -5.88
CA SER A 124 1.59 -3.06 -4.57
C SER A 124 2.50 -3.63 -3.46
N GLN A 125 3.66 -3.02 -3.22
CA GLN A 125 4.62 -3.44 -2.20
C GLN A 125 5.04 -2.29 -1.27
N LEU A 126 4.14 -1.35 -0.96
CA LEU A 126 4.43 -0.28 0.00
C LEU A 126 4.87 -0.84 1.37
N LEU A 127 4.41 -2.04 1.74
CA LEU A 127 4.93 -2.78 2.89
C LEU A 127 6.44 -2.98 2.87
N LEU A 128 7.03 -3.29 1.71
CA LEU A 128 8.49 -3.45 1.58
C LEU A 128 9.24 -2.12 1.71
N SER A 129 8.53 -0.99 1.64
CA SER A 129 9.09 0.34 1.86
C SER A 129 9.01 0.77 3.33
N THR A 130 8.41 -0.05 4.20
CA THR A 130 8.47 0.15 5.65
C THR A 130 9.86 -0.17 6.19
N ARG A 131 10.28 0.59 7.21
CA ARG A 131 11.52 0.26 7.91
C ARG A 131 11.23 -0.90 8.85
N ARG A 132 11.85 -2.05 8.60
CA ARG A 132 11.79 -3.19 9.52
C ARG A 132 12.41 -2.82 10.87
N GLU A 133 11.67 -3.05 11.94
CA GLU A 133 12.15 -2.94 13.31
C GLU A 133 11.81 -4.22 14.06
N THR A 134 12.82 -4.90 14.58
CA THR A 134 12.64 -6.22 15.19
C THR A 134 12.34 -6.10 16.68
N ALA A 135 11.26 -6.75 17.12
CA ALA A 135 11.03 -7.11 18.50
C ALA A 135 10.90 -8.63 18.64
N TYR A 136 10.92 -9.13 19.87
CA TYR A 136 10.71 -10.54 20.18
C TYR A 136 9.45 -10.68 21.02
N VAL A 137 8.59 -11.63 20.65
CA VAL A 137 7.36 -11.93 21.36
C VAL A 137 7.42 -13.33 21.94
N ASN A 138 7.11 -13.46 23.22
CA ASN A 138 6.88 -14.75 23.86
C ASN A 138 5.53 -15.28 23.38
N ILE A 139 5.50 -16.46 22.75
CA ILE A 139 4.28 -17.02 22.16
C ILE A 139 3.23 -17.38 23.21
N ASP A 140 3.66 -17.80 24.40
CA ASP A 140 2.75 -18.21 25.47
C ASP A 140 2.10 -17.01 26.16
N SER A 141 2.86 -15.96 26.43
CA SER A 141 2.38 -14.79 27.18
C SER A 141 1.98 -13.61 26.30
N THR A 142 2.28 -13.63 25.00
CA THR A 142 2.18 -12.51 24.04
C THR A 142 2.97 -11.26 24.45
N GLN A 143 3.85 -11.38 25.45
CA GLN A 143 4.66 -10.27 25.91
C GLN A 143 5.77 -9.96 24.89
N MET A 144 5.83 -8.70 24.47
CA MET A 144 6.90 -8.20 23.60
C MET A 144 8.07 -7.65 24.42
N ILE A 145 9.28 -7.91 23.95
CA ILE A 145 10.53 -7.34 24.44
C ILE A 145 11.38 -6.85 23.27
N ASP A 146 12.18 -5.81 23.51
CA ASP A 146 13.09 -5.32 22.49
C ASP A 146 14.27 -6.28 22.26
N GLU A 147 14.94 -6.10 21.11
CA GLU A 147 16.09 -6.91 20.73
C GLU A 147 17.26 -6.83 21.73
N ALA A 148 17.50 -5.65 22.32
CA ALA A 148 18.59 -5.46 23.27
C ALA A 148 18.36 -6.25 24.57
N THR A 149 17.12 -6.35 25.01
CA THR A 149 16.68 -7.11 26.18
C THR A 149 16.73 -8.60 25.87
N PHE A 150 16.23 -9.03 24.71
CA PHE A 150 16.31 -10.43 24.27
C PHE A 150 17.77 -10.93 24.23
N ARG A 151 18.70 -10.16 23.65
CA ARG A 151 20.12 -10.50 23.59
C ARG A 151 20.82 -10.62 24.96
N LYS A 152 20.27 -10.02 26.01
CA LYS A 152 20.79 -10.09 27.39
C LYS A 152 20.22 -11.28 28.18
N MET A 153 19.19 -11.95 27.67
CA MET A 153 18.60 -13.11 28.35
C MET A 153 19.60 -14.27 28.34
N LYS A 154 19.90 -14.82 29.53
CA LYS A 154 20.86 -15.93 29.68
C LYS A 154 20.33 -17.28 29.16
N PHE A 155 19.01 -17.46 29.10
CA PHE A 155 18.36 -18.70 28.67
C PHE A 155 17.09 -18.41 27.85
N PRO A 156 17.21 -17.86 26.62
CA PRO A 156 16.06 -17.62 25.76
C PRO A 156 15.36 -18.93 25.36
N GLU A 157 16.02 -20.09 25.45
CA GLU A 157 15.45 -21.40 25.09
C GLU A 157 14.33 -21.89 26.02
N GLN A 158 14.18 -21.32 27.23
CA GLN A 158 13.12 -21.71 28.17
C GLN A 158 11.76 -21.06 27.86
N ALA A 159 11.71 -20.12 26.92
CA ALA A 159 10.49 -19.47 26.48
C ALA A 159 10.51 -19.37 24.95
N ASP A 160 9.44 -19.77 24.26
CA ASP A 160 9.38 -19.70 22.81
C ASP A 160 9.23 -18.23 22.36
N TYR A 161 10.36 -17.58 22.06
CA TYR A 161 10.39 -16.22 21.52
C TYR A 161 10.50 -16.25 20.01
N ARG A 162 9.61 -15.53 19.32
CA ARG A 162 9.64 -15.32 17.87
C ARG A 162 9.91 -13.87 17.53
N SER A 163 10.69 -13.63 16.48
CA SER A 163 10.89 -12.28 15.98
C SER A 163 9.64 -11.80 15.25
N CYS A 164 9.29 -10.54 15.47
CA CYS A 164 8.18 -9.85 14.83
C CYS A 164 8.65 -8.46 14.34
N ASP A 165 7.98 -7.94 13.31
CA ASP A 165 8.25 -6.61 12.77
C ASP A 165 7.29 -5.58 13.37
N ILE A 166 7.80 -4.77 14.30
CA ILE A 166 7.08 -3.66 14.91
C ILE A 166 7.23 -2.35 14.11
N GLY A 167 8.03 -2.38 13.04
CA GLY A 167 8.26 -1.24 12.15
C GLY A 167 7.02 -0.87 11.34
N PHE A 168 6.12 -1.83 11.12
CA PHE A 168 4.85 -1.63 10.42
C PHE A 168 3.96 -0.58 11.13
N GLU A 169 3.66 -0.78 12.41
CA GLU A 169 2.84 0.15 13.20
C GLU A 169 3.45 1.55 13.24
N LYS A 170 4.75 1.64 13.50
CA LYS A 170 5.48 2.91 13.55
C LYS A 170 5.43 3.64 12.20
N SER A 171 5.65 2.92 11.11
CA SER A 171 5.63 3.48 9.76
C SER A 171 4.25 4.06 9.43
N LEU A 172 3.17 3.33 9.72
CA LEU A 172 1.82 3.81 9.47
C LEU A 172 1.45 5.02 10.33
N ASN A 173 1.84 5.05 11.62
CA ASN A 173 1.63 6.22 12.47
C ASN A 173 2.41 7.44 11.99
N ASN A 174 3.66 7.26 11.54
CA ASN A 174 4.44 8.34 10.96
C ASN A 174 3.80 8.87 9.68
N ILE A 175 3.24 7.99 8.83
CA ILE A 175 2.49 8.40 7.65
C ILE A 175 1.25 9.20 8.06
N LEU A 176 0.44 8.70 9.00
CA LEU A 176 -0.76 9.40 9.49
C LEU A 176 -0.42 10.80 10.00
N ALA A 177 0.67 10.94 10.76
CA ALA A 177 1.16 12.23 11.22
C ALA A 177 1.63 13.13 10.06
N LEU A 178 2.35 12.57 9.08
CA LEU A 178 2.83 13.30 7.90
C LEU A 178 1.67 13.82 7.06
N ILE A 179 0.71 12.96 6.70
CA ILE A 179 -0.42 13.35 5.86
C ILE A 179 -1.34 14.34 6.58
N ALA A 180 -1.41 14.32 7.91
CA ALA A 180 -2.14 15.32 8.69
C ALA A 180 -1.46 16.71 8.70
N SER A 181 -0.19 16.80 8.30
CA SER A 181 0.54 18.08 8.35
C SER A 181 0.00 19.08 7.32
N PRO A 182 -0.17 20.37 7.68
CA PRO A 182 -0.65 21.39 6.74
C PRO A 182 0.21 21.55 5.48
N SER A 183 1.53 21.36 5.61
CA SER A 183 2.46 21.40 4.48
C SER A 183 2.18 20.29 3.48
N TRP A 184 1.99 19.06 3.95
CA TRP A 184 1.69 17.92 3.09
C TRP A 184 0.33 18.09 2.42
N GLN A 185 -0.68 18.52 3.19
CA GLN A 185 -2.03 18.78 2.71
C GLN A 185 -2.06 19.82 1.58
N THR A 186 -1.27 20.89 1.73
CA THR A 186 -1.13 21.94 0.72
C THR A 186 -0.39 21.46 -0.52
N GLU A 187 0.76 20.80 -0.34
CA GLU A 187 1.58 20.32 -1.46
C GLU A 187 0.87 19.24 -2.29
N HIS A 188 0.05 18.41 -1.65
CA HIS A 188 -0.54 17.23 -2.27
C HIS A 188 -2.06 17.27 -2.40
N LYS A 189 -2.66 18.46 -2.24
CA LYS A 189 -4.10 18.73 -2.43
C LYS A 189 -4.97 17.65 -1.78
N GLN A 190 -4.78 17.44 -0.48
CA GLN A 190 -5.56 16.49 0.34
C GLN A 190 -5.45 15.01 -0.07
N GLY A 191 -4.48 14.64 -0.92
CA GLY A 191 -4.07 13.26 -1.07
C GLY A 191 -4.94 12.39 -1.99
N TYR A 192 -5.79 12.97 -2.85
CA TYR A 192 -6.70 12.21 -3.72
C TYR A 192 -6.01 11.11 -4.56
N PHE A 193 -4.76 11.33 -4.95
CA PHE A 193 -3.96 10.34 -5.68
C PHE A 193 -3.78 9.00 -4.94
N LEU A 194 -3.89 8.95 -3.61
CA LEU A 194 -3.84 7.71 -2.84
C LEU A 194 -5.06 6.83 -3.11
N HIS A 195 -6.24 7.42 -3.35
CA HIS A 195 -7.43 6.67 -3.78
C HIS A 195 -7.26 6.13 -5.21
N LEU A 196 -6.70 6.96 -6.11
CA LEU A 196 -6.36 6.51 -7.46
C LEU A 196 -5.37 5.34 -7.41
N TYR A 197 -4.37 5.42 -6.52
CA TYR A 197 -3.39 4.38 -6.30
C TYR A 197 -4.01 3.09 -5.77
N LYS A 198 -4.87 3.17 -4.75
CA LYS A 198 -5.67 2.02 -4.24
C LYS A 198 -6.43 1.31 -5.36
N ASN A 199 -7.00 2.06 -6.29
CA ASN A 199 -7.76 1.48 -7.39
C ASN A 199 -6.84 0.89 -8.48
N ALA A 200 -5.67 1.50 -8.72
CA ALA A 200 -4.70 1.04 -9.70
C ALA A 200 -4.03 -0.29 -9.28
N THR A 201 -3.69 -0.43 -7.99
CA THR A 201 -3.06 -1.61 -7.41
C THR A 201 -3.95 -2.86 -7.41
N LYS A 202 -5.27 -2.67 -7.52
CA LYS A 202 -6.28 -3.74 -7.57
C LYS A 202 -6.51 -4.31 -8.98
N ARG A 203 -5.79 -3.84 -10.01
CA ARG A 203 -5.96 -4.30 -11.40
C ARG A 203 -5.06 -5.47 -11.72
N SER A 204 -5.64 -6.59 -12.11
CA SER A 204 -4.90 -7.81 -12.45
C SER A 204 -4.30 -7.83 -13.86
N ILE A 205 -4.93 -7.09 -14.77
CA ILE A 205 -4.51 -6.97 -16.16
C ILE A 205 -3.52 -5.80 -16.25
N ILE A 206 -2.33 -6.07 -16.80
CA ILE A 206 -1.22 -5.11 -16.82
C ILE A 206 -1.57 -3.83 -17.57
N GLU A 207 -2.33 -3.91 -18.66
CA GLU A 207 -2.78 -2.79 -19.47
C GLU A 207 -3.59 -1.78 -18.65
N TYR A 208 -4.58 -2.27 -17.90
CA TYR A 208 -5.39 -1.42 -17.03
C TYR A 208 -4.58 -0.89 -15.86
N SER A 209 -3.67 -1.69 -15.29
CA SER A 209 -2.77 -1.23 -14.23
C SER A 209 -1.87 -0.11 -14.75
N PHE A 210 -1.26 -0.27 -15.91
CA PHE A 210 -0.39 0.71 -16.55
C PHE A 210 -1.11 2.03 -16.82
N LEU A 211 -2.30 1.99 -17.43
CA LEU A 211 -3.11 3.20 -17.68
C LEU A 211 -3.57 3.87 -16.38
N SER A 212 -3.89 3.10 -15.34
CA SER A 212 -4.28 3.64 -14.03
C SER A 212 -3.10 4.34 -13.35
N HIS A 213 -1.91 3.74 -13.40
CA HIS A 213 -0.70 4.39 -12.89
C HIS A 213 -0.30 5.61 -13.73
N TRP A 214 -0.53 5.59 -15.04
CA TRP A 214 -0.34 6.78 -15.89
C TRP A 214 -1.25 7.93 -15.44
N THR A 215 -2.51 7.62 -15.13
CA THR A 215 -3.48 8.62 -14.64
C THR A 215 -3.02 9.25 -13.32
N ILE A 216 -2.38 8.48 -12.45
CA ILE A 216 -1.78 9.01 -11.20
C ILE A 216 -0.67 10.02 -11.52
N TRP A 217 0.19 9.74 -12.50
CA TRP A 217 1.25 10.67 -12.89
C TRP A 217 0.70 11.97 -13.49
N GLU A 218 -0.34 11.88 -14.33
CA GLU A 218 -1.04 13.06 -14.87
C GLU A 218 -1.66 13.90 -13.74
N HIS A 219 -2.25 13.24 -12.74
CA HIS A 219 -2.83 13.92 -11.58
C HIS A 219 -1.76 14.60 -10.72
N LEU A 220 -0.65 13.93 -10.42
CA LEU A 220 0.48 14.52 -9.70
C LEU A 220 1.09 15.70 -10.48
N TYR A 221 1.17 15.60 -11.81
CA TYR A 221 1.64 16.71 -12.64
C TYR A 221 0.72 17.92 -12.53
N ALA A 222 -0.60 17.71 -12.58
CA ALA A 222 -1.59 18.76 -12.42
C ALA A 222 -1.52 19.43 -11.03
N ILE A 223 -1.32 18.65 -9.96
CA ILE A 223 -1.15 19.18 -8.60
C ILE A 223 0.04 20.16 -8.53
N HIS A 224 1.20 19.77 -9.08
CA HIS A 224 2.41 20.61 -9.04
C HIS A 224 2.39 21.78 -10.03
N ASN A 225 1.42 21.81 -10.93
CA ASN A 225 1.28 22.84 -11.97
C ASN A 225 -0.12 23.47 -11.94
N ASP A 226 -0.69 23.65 -10.74
CA ASP A 226 -2.04 24.18 -10.53
C ASP A 226 -2.23 25.63 -11.04
N HIS A 227 -1.13 26.36 -11.24
CA HIS A 227 -1.10 27.66 -11.90
C HIS A 227 -1.40 27.60 -13.42
N LEU A 228 -1.31 26.42 -14.04
CA LEU A 228 -1.66 26.23 -15.45
C LEU A 228 -3.16 25.99 -15.60
N ASN A 229 -3.75 26.54 -16.67
CA ASN A 229 -5.14 26.22 -17.00
C ASN A 229 -5.27 24.78 -17.54
N GLU A 230 -6.50 24.25 -17.50
CA GLU A 230 -6.80 22.87 -17.91
C GLU A 230 -6.37 22.57 -19.35
N ARG A 231 -6.56 23.50 -20.28
CA ARG A 231 -6.17 23.32 -21.69
C ARG A 231 -4.66 23.17 -21.82
N THR A 232 -3.88 23.95 -21.09
CA THR A 232 -2.41 23.83 -21.06
C THR A 232 -2.02 22.48 -20.45
N LEU A 233 -2.60 22.11 -19.30
CA LEU A 233 -2.35 20.81 -18.68
C LEU A 233 -2.63 19.64 -19.64
N GLN A 234 -3.72 19.69 -20.41
CA GLN A 234 -4.08 18.65 -21.36
C GLN A 234 -3.17 18.61 -22.59
N THR A 235 -2.71 19.78 -23.07
CA THR A 235 -1.92 19.89 -24.31
C THR A 235 -0.42 19.73 -24.11
N THR A 236 0.10 19.86 -22.87
CA THR A 236 1.51 19.58 -22.56
C THR A 236 1.88 18.15 -22.99
N ASP A 237 3.04 18.01 -23.63
CA ASP A 237 3.51 16.72 -24.10
C ASP A 237 3.67 15.72 -22.95
N ALA A 238 3.12 14.53 -23.13
CA ALA A 238 3.25 13.43 -22.17
C ALA A 238 4.69 13.13 -21.76
N THR A 239 5.65 13.28 -22.68
CA THR A 239 7.08 13.08 -22.39
C THR A 239 7.56 14.09 -21.36
N ASP A 240 7.19 15.36 -21.54
CA ASP A 240 7.64 16.45 -20.67
C ASP A 240 6.98 16.36 -19.28
N LYS A 241 5.73 15.87 -19.21
CA LYS A 241 5.08 15.54 -17.92
C LYS A 241 5.82 14.44 -17.16
N VAL A 242 6.20 13.36 -17.84
CA VAL A 242 6.95 12.24 -17.24
C VAL A 242 8.32 12.70 -16.77
N VAL A 243 9.04 13.50 -17.59
CA VAL A 243 10.33 14.09 -17.20
C VAL A 243 10.18 14.95 -15.95
N PHE A 244 9.19 15.86 -15.93
CA PHE A 244 8.92 16.71 -14.77
C PHE A 244 8.71 15.89 -13.50
N ILE A 245 7.89 14.84 -13.56
CA ILE A 245 7.60 13.99 -12.40
C ILE A 245 8.86 13.28 -11.92
N ILE A 246 9.67 12.72 -12.83
CA ILE A 246 10.91 12.03 -12.42
C ILE A 246 11.89 13.02 -11.77
N GLU A 247 12.08 14.19 -12.36
CA GLU A 247 12.97 15.21 -11.81
C GLU A 247 12.48 15.72 -10.45
N LYS A 248 11.17 15.94 -10.30
CA LYS A 248 10.54 16.41 -9.05
C LYS A 248 10.70 15.42 -7.89
N TYR A 249 10.55 14.12 -8.13
CA TYR A 249 10.50 13.11 -7.07
C TYR A 249 11.77 12.30 -6.85
N PHE A 250 12.67 12.27 -7.83
CA PHE A 250 13.95 11.56 -7.72
C PHE A 250 15.16 12.50 -7.73
N SER A 251 15.00 13.78 -8.10
CA SER A 251 16.10 14.75 -8.20
C SER A 251 17.22 14.29 -9.14
N ILE A 252 16.88 13.56 -10.21
CA ILE A 252 17.82 13.02 -11.21
C ILE A 252 17.58 13.71 -12.55
N PRO A 253 18.61 14.32 -13.18
CA PRO A 253 18.47 14.86 -14.53
C PRO A 253 18.28 13.74 -15.55
N ILE A 254 17.34 13.94 -16.48
CA ILE A 254 17.04 12.94 -17.51
C ILE A 254 18.07 12.98 -18.64
N SER A 255 18.75 11.85 -18.86
CA SER A 255 19.65 11.68 -20.00
C SER A 255 18.89 11.53 -21.32
N SER A 256 19.56 11.74 -22.46
CA SER A 256 18.98 11.53 -23.80
C SER A 256 18.50 10.08 -24.01
N ALA A 257 19.21 9.10 -23.45
CA ALA A 257 18.83 7.70 -23.47
C ALA A 257 17.52 7.48 -22.68
N ALA A 258 17.43 7.97 -21.44
CA ALA A 258 16.23 7.87 -20.64
C ALA A 258 15.03 8.59 -21.29
N ARG A 259 15.25 9.74 -21.95
CA ARG A 259 14.20 10.43 -22.71
C ARG A 259 13.67 9.58 -23.87
N SER A 260 14.53 8.80 -24.53
CA SER A 260 14.13 7.89 -25.60
C SER A 260 13.24 6.75 -25.08
N GLU A 261 13.53 6.22 -23.88
CA GLU A 261 12.68 5.24 -23.19
C GLU A 261 11.29 5.82 -22.88
N ILE A 262 11.23 7.05 -22.35
CA ILE A 262 9.96 7.74 -22.05
C ILE A 262 9.10 7.88 -23.31
N ILE A 263 9.72 8.21 -24.46
CA ILE A 263 9.01 8.32 -25.74
C ILE A 263 8.40 6.98 -26.17
N ARG A 264 9.06 5.84 -25.90
CA ARG A 264 8.46 4.52 -26.15
C ARG A 264 7.26 4.25 -25.25
N ILE A 265 7.39 4.51 -23.95
CA ILE A 265 6.30 4.30 -22.98
C ILE A 265 5.10 5.20 -23.32
N LYS A 266 5.34 6.44 -23.76
CA LYS A 266 4.28 7.33 -24.28
C LYS A 266 3.55 6.71 -25.48
N LYS A 267 4.29 6.15 -26.45
CA LYS A 267 3.69 5.46 -27.61
C LYS A 267 2.86 4.25 -27.15
N ALA A 268 3.33 3.51 -26.14
CA ALA A 268 2.58 2.42 -25.52
C ALA A 268 1.22 2.90 -25.00
N ARG A 269 1.22 3.95 -24.18
CA ARG A 269 0.00 4.55 -23.62
C ARG A 269 -0.95 5.00 -24.72
N HIS A 270 -0.46 5.69 -25.74
CA HIS A 270 -1.28 6.14 -26.87
C HIS A 270 -1.96 4.98 -27.59
N THR A 271 -1.19 3.98 -28.04
CA THR A 271 -1.74 2.83 -28.75
C THR A 271 -2.70 2.03 -27.88
N LEU A 272 -2.35 1.80 -26.61
CA LEU A 272 -3.22 1.06 -25.70
C LEU A 272 -4.55 1.79 -25.45
N SER A 273 -4.51 3.12 -25.30
CA SER A 273 -5.72 3.93 -25.11
C SER A 273 -6.62 3.94 -26.36
N HIS A 274 -6.04 3.90 -27.55
CA HIS A 274 -6.80 3.94 -28.81
C HIS A 274 -7.30 2.57 -29.29
N PHE A 275 -6.52 1.51 -29.09
CA PHE A 275 -6.77 0.19 -29.69
C PHE A 275 -7.04 -0.91 -28.68
N GLY A 276 -6.86 -0.66 -27.38
CA GLY A 276 -7.13 -1.62 -26.30
C GLY A 276 -6.22 -2.86 -26.30
N ARG A 277 -5.08 -2.83 -27.02
CA ARG A 277 -4.11 -3.94 -27.10
C ARG A 277 -2.68 -3.44 -26.92
N ILE A 278 -1.84 -4.30 -26.35
CA ILE A 278 -0.40 -4.02 -26.23
C ILE A 278 0.21 -3.96 -27.64
N PRO A 279 0.97 -2.90 -27.96
CA PRO A 279 1.71 -2.83 -29.22
C PRO A 279 2.78 -3.92 -29.29
N THR A 280 3.03 -4.49 -30.46
CA THR A 280 4.10 -5.49 -30.65
C THR A 280 5.50 -4.98 -30.32
N ASN A 281 5.68 -3.67 -30.25
CA ASN A 281 6.94 -2.98 -30.00
C ASN A 281 7.10 -2.44 -28.56
N VAL A 282 6.19 -2.78 -27.63
CA VAL A 282 6.31 -2.40 -26.21
C VAL A 282 6.47 -3.65 -25.38
N ASP A 283 7.57 -3.70 -24.62
CA ASP A 283 7.80 -4.79 -23.70
C ASP A 283 6.93 -4.60 -22.44
N ILE A 284 6.28 -5.69 -22.02
CA ILE A 284 5.61 -5.82 -20.72
C ILE A 284 6.54 -5.35 -19.58
N SER A 285 7.85 -5.56 -19.69
CA SER A 285 8.86 -5.09 -18.74
C SER A 285 8.88 -3.56 -18.58
N GLU A 286 8.68 -2.79 -19.66
CA GLU A 286 8.63 -1.33 -19.62
C GLU A 286 7.39 -0.83 -18.86
N MET A 287 6.23 -1.46 -19.10
CA MET A 287 5.00 -1.14 -18.36
C MET A 287 5.14 -1.45 -16.87
N LYS A 288 5.75 -2.59 -16.51
CA LYS A 288 6.07 -2.91 -15.11
C LYS A 288 6.98 -1.86 -14.49
N LEU A 289 8.06 -1.48 -15.17
CA LEU A 289 8.97 -0.46 -14.67
C LEU A 289 8.22 0.85 -14.37
N PHE A 290 7.34 1.28 -15.27
CA PHE A 290 6.51 2.47 -15.05
C PHE A 290 5.61 2.35 -13.82
N ILE A 291 4.93 1.21 -13.64
CA ILE A 291 4.09 0.94 -12.46
C ILE A 291 4.93 0.96 -11.18
N ARG A 292 6.14 0.39 -11.21
CA ARG A 292 7.06 0.36 -10.07
C ARG A 292 7.62 1.74 -9.73
N LEU A 293 7.91 2.57 -10.73
CA LEU A 293 8.29 3.97 -10.51
C LEU A 293 7.13 4.75 -9.87
N ALA A 294 5.89 4.50 -10.28
CA ALA A 294 4.72 5.10 -9.64
C ALA A 294 4.65 4.74 -8.15
N GLU A 295 4.81 3.46 -7.82
CA GLU A 295 4.88 2.99 -6.44
C GLU A 295 6.00 3.68 -5.63
N GLN A 296 7.18 3.84 -6.23
CA GLN A 296 8.30 4.58 -5.62
C GLN A 296 7.98 6.05 -5.36
N ILE A 297 7.29 6.71 -6.27
CA ILE A 297 6.82 8.09 -6.10
C ILE A 297 5.83 8.15 -4.93
N ILE A 298 4.88 7.22 -4.85
CA ILE A 298 3.94 7.14 -3.71
C ILE A 298 4.69 6.93 -2.39
N ALA A 299 5.67 6.02 -2.35
CA ALA A 299 6.50 5.80 -1.17
C ALA A 299 7.24 7.09 -0.74
N ASN A 300 7.84 7.81 -1.69
CA ASN A 300 8.52 9.08 -1.41
C ASN A 300 7.56 10.14 -0.86
N ILE A 301 6.35 10.28 -1.44
CA ILE A 301 5.33 11.22 -0.95
C ILE A 301 4.89 10.88 0.48
N LEU A 302 4.86 9.59 0.83
CA LEU A 302 4.53 9.10 2.17
C LEU A 302 5.72 9.10 3.14
N GLY A 303 6.88 9.68 2.76
CA GLY A 303 8.06 9.75 3.61
C GLY A 303 8.71 8.39 3.89
N LEU A 304 8.39 7.37 3.08
CA LEU A 304 8.96 6.04 3.17
C LEU A 304 10.29 5.97 2.40
N ARG A 305 11.08 4.94 2.70
CA ARG A 305 12.24 4.61 1.87
C ARG A 305 11.81 3.60 0.82
N PRO A 306 12.00 3.89 -0.47
CA PRO A 306 11.80 2.89 -1.50
C PRO A 306 12.48 1.57 -1.18
N SER A 307 11.76 0.46 -1.33
CA SER A 307 12.34 -0.86 -1.18
C SER A 307 13.52 -1.06 -2.14
N ASN A 308 14.65 -1.50 -1.59
CA ASN A 308 15.82 -1.95 -2.35
C ASN A 308 15.68 -3.38 -2.89
N ALA A 309 14.51 -4.03 -2.73
CA ALA A 309 14.26 -5.40 -3.20
C ALA A 309 14.54 -5.60 -4.71
N PHE A 310 14.74 -4.52 -5.46
CA PHE A 310 15.05 -4.52 -6.89
C PHE A 310 16.44 -4.01 -7.26
N ASN A 311 17.37 -3.86 -6.30
CA ASN A 311 18.79 -3.92 -6.63
C ASN A 311 19.08 -5.37 -7.09
N PHE A 312 19.09 -5.60 -8.40
CA PHE A 312 19.35 -6.89 -9.08
C PHE A 312 20.74 -7.51 -8.80
N ARG A 313 21.40 -7.17 -7.68
CA ARG A 313 22.73 -7.69 -7.30
C ARG A 313 22.79 -8.44 -5.97
N SER A 314 21.68 -8.70 -5.28
CA SER A 314 21.74 -9.63 -4.15
C SER A 314 20.54 -10.56 -4.13
N THR A 315 20.83 -11.82 -4.42
CA THR A 315 20.11 -13.01 -3.95
C THR A 315 19.88 -12.91 -2.44
N TYR A 316 18.74 -12.35 -2.05
CA TYR A 316 18.13 -12.67 -0.76
C TYR A 316 16.70 -13.05 -1.05
N SER A 317 16.44 -14.36 -0.95
CA SER A 317 15.12 -14.91 -0.72
C SER A 317 14.53 -14.23 0.52
N VAL A 318 13.61 -13.31 0.31
CA VAL A 318 12.70 -12.84 1.35
C VAL A 318 11.30 -12.89 0.79
N PHE A 319 10.69 -14.06 0.91
CA PHE A 319 9.32 -14.25 1.37
C PHE A 319 9.36 -15.47 2.29
#